data_AF-A0A0F8ZSF3-F1
#
_entry.id   AF-A0A0F8ZSF3-F1
#
_cell.length_a   1.000
_cell.length_b   1.000
_cell.length_c   1.000
_cell.angle_alpha   90.00
_cell.angle_beta   90.00
_cell.angle_gamma   90.00
#
_symmetry.space_group_name_H-M   'P 1'
#
loop_
_entity.id
_entity.type
_entity.pdbx_description
1 polymer ?
#
loop_
_entity_poly.entity_id
_entity_poly.type
_entity_poly.pdbx_seq_one_letter_code
_entity_poly.pdbx_strand_id
1 'polypeptide(L)'
;MSYHDTVVREINATLDGLAEARKKWIPNWVAHDLCKRHGDALPESEGAEWWRYTSYQYVRDLVRKQINARAGDQVSNPQQHQLVLNGFDRRYLQDYYMIEHRDEAVPVTEASDGELHSKAAQYRAMGKTCFAHADEIEHFIVWRRQANTA
;
A
#
# COMPACT_ATOMS: atom_id res chain seq x y z
N MET A 1 14.27 -18.46 8.25
CA MET A 1 13.08 -17.70 7.81
C MET A 1 12.33 -17.30 9.06
N SER A 2 12.12 -16.01 9.30
CA SER A 2 11.45 -15.55 10.52
C SER A 2 9.95 -15.83 10.44
N TYR A 3 9.26 -15.90 11.58
CA TYR A 3 7.80 -16.05 11.59
C TYR A 3 7.10 -14.85 10.90
N HIS A 4 7.71 -13.67 11.01
CA HIS A 4 7.31 -12.48 10.27
C HIS A 4 7.31 -12.71 8.75
N ASP A 5 8.36 -13.32 8.19
CA ASP A 5 8.44 -13.58 6.74
C ASP A 5 7.36 -14.55 6.26
N THR A 6 7.01 -15.53 7.10
CA THR A 6 5.91 -16.46 6.82
C THR A 6 4.57 -15.71 6.77
N VAL A 7 4.28 -14.86 7.76
CA VAL A 7 3.05 -14.05 7.79
C VAL A 7 2.97 -13.13 6.57
N VAL A 8 4.07 -12.45 6.21
CA VAL A 8 4.14 -11.60 5.02
C VAL A 8 3.85 -12.40 3.73
N ARG A 9 4.38 -13.62 3.62
CA ARG A 9 4.11 -14.50 2.47
C ARG A 9 2.63 -14.91 2.40
N GLU A 10 2.01 -15.24 3.53
CA GLU A 10 0.58 -15.61 3.57
C GLU A 10 -0.35 -14.43 3.24
N ILE A 11 0.01 -13.22 3.70
CA ILE A 11 -0.68 -11.99 3.32
C ILE A 11 -0.61 -11.81 1.80
N ASN A 12 0.59 -11.87 1.23
CA ASN A 12 0.79 -11.70 -0.20
C ASN A 12 0.02 -12.73 -1.03
N ALA A 13 0.03 -14.01 -0.63
CA ALA A 13 -0.76 -15.05 -1.30
C ALA A 13 -2.28 -14.77 -1.24
N THR A 14 -2.77 -14.24 -0.11
CA THR A 14 -4.18 -13.85 0.03
C THR A 14 -4.52 -12.66 -0.88
N LEU A 15 -3.63 -11.67 -0.99
CA LEU A 15 -3.79 -10.53 -1.91
C LEU A 15 -3.76 -10.98 -3.37
N ASP A 16 -2.88 -11.92 -3.72
CA ASP A 16 -2.81 -12.49 -5.08
C ASP A 16 -4.13 -13.17 -5.47
N GLY A 17 -4.70 -13.99 -4.57
CA GLY A 17 -6.02 -14.61 -4.81
C GLY A 17 -7.16 -13.59 -4.94
N LEU A 18 -7.10 -12.48 -4.18
CA LEU A 18 -8.06 -11.38 -4.35
C LEU A 18 -7.86 -10.64 -5.67
N ALA A 19 -6.61 -10.47 -6.12
CA ALA A 19 -6.27 -9.83 -7.39
C ALA A 19 -6.77 -10.65 -8.59
N GLU A 20 -6.56 -11.96 -8.58
CA GLU A 20 -7.06 -12.89 -9.59
C GLU A 20 -8.59 -12.82 -9.69
N ALA A 21 -9.27 -12.73 -8.54
CA ALA A 21 -10.71 -12.56 -8.46
C ALA A 21 -11.20 -11.12 -8.70
N ARG A 22 -10.29 -10.17 -8.93
CA ARG A 22 -10.56 -8.72 -9.06
C ARG A 22 -11.37 -8.12 -7.92
N LYS A 23 -11.14 -8.60 -6.70
CA LYS A 23 -11.82 -8.11 -5.50
C LYS A 23 -11.04 -6.98 -4.86
N LYS A 24 -11.75 -6.16 -4.08
CA LYS A 24 -11.18 -5.11 -3.23
C LYS A 24 -10.28 -5.70 -2.15
N TRP A 25 -9.23 -4.99 -1.79
CA TRP A 25 -8.36 -5.37 -0.69
C TRP A 25 -8.68 -4.50 0.52
N ILE A 26 -9.38 -5.09 1.48
CA ILE A 26 -9.78 -4.44 2.72
C ILE A 26 -8.90 -4.99 3.86
N PRO A 27 -8.06 -4.18 4.52
CA PRO A 27 -7.10 -4.66 5.51
C PRO A 27 -7.73 -5.51 6.61
N ASN A 28 -8.89 -5.09 7.11
CA ASN A 28 -9.62 -5.81 8.15
C ASN A 28 -10.09 -7.20 7.70
N TRP A 29 -10.56 -7.35 6.46
CA TRP A 29 -11.03 -8.63 5.95
C TRP A 29 -9.89 -9.61 5.76
N VAL A 30 -8.77 -9.14 5.20
CA VAL A 30 -7.58 -9.96 5.00
C VAL A 30 -6.98 -10.37 6.36
N ALA A 31 -6.89 -9.45 7.32
CA ALA A 31 -6.41 -9.75 8.67
C ALA A 31 -7.31 -10.75 9.39
N HIS A 32 -8.64 -10.57 9.30
CA HIS A 32 -9.60 -11.49 9.91
C HIS A 32 -9.51 -12.90 9.31
N ASP A 33 -9.43 -13.01 7.98
CA ASP A 33 -9.29 -14.30 7.31
C ASP A 33 -7.98 -15.00 7.72
N LEU A 34 -6.88 -14.26 7.80
CA LEU A 34 -5.59 -14.80 8.23
C LEU A 34 -5.62 -15.26 9.69
N CYS A 35 -6.08 -14.42 10.61
CA CYS A 35 -6.17 -14.77 12.04
C CYS A 35 -7.11 -15.97 12.27
N LYS A 36 -8.20 -16.09 11.50
CA LYS A 36 -9.12 -17.24 11.59
C LYS A 36 -8.43 -18.57 11.24
N ARG A 37 -7.54 -18.60 10.23
CA ARG A 37 -6.77 -19.80 9.86
C ARG A 37 -5.83 -20.27 10.99
N HIS A 38 -5.43 -19.37 11.89
CA HIS A 38 -4.54 -19.64 13.02
C HIS A 38 -5.29 -19.64 14.38
N GLY A 39 -6.63 -19.63 14.38
CA GLY A 39 -7.46 -19.42 15.57
C GLY A 39 -7.30 -20.49 16.66
N ASP A 40 -6.98 -21.72 16.26
CA ASP A 40 -6.89 -22.88 17.14
C ASP A 40 -5.56 -22.97 17.90
N ALA A 41 -4.60 -22.07 17.62
CA ALA A 41 -3.25 -22.14 18.16
C ALA A 41 -3.14 -21.65 19.63
N LEU A 42 -4.16 -20.97 20.17
CA LEU A 42 -4.14 -20.38 21.51
C LEU A 42 -5.13 -21.10 22.43
N PRO A 43 -4.70 -21.60 23.61
CA PRO A 43 -5.59 -22.23 24.58
C PRO A 43 -6.60 -21.23 25.14
N GLU A 44 -7.81 -21.68 25.48
CA GLU A 44 -8.82 -20.82 26.09
C GLU A 44 -8.40 -20.40 27.51
N SER A 45 -7.95 -19.15 27.64
CA SER A 45 -7.52 -18.54 28.89
C SER A 45 -7.71 -17.02 28.82
N GLU A 46 -7.77 -16.34 29.95
CA GLU A 46 -7.89 -14.87 30.01
C GLU A 46 -6.74 -14.16 29.26
N GLY A 47 -5.53 -14.73 29.33
CA GLY A 47 -4.38 -14.25 28.56
C GLY A 47 -4.52 -14.43 27.04
N ALA A 48 -5.31 -15.41 26.60
CA ALA A 48 -5.50 -15.68 25.17
C ALA A 48 -6.28 -14.57 24.47
N GLU A 49 -7.24 -13.93 25.14
CA GLU A 49 -7.96 -12.79 24.57
C GLU A 49 -7.03 -11.60 24.31
N TRP A 50 -6.13 -11.31 25.27
CA TRP A 50 -5.11 -10.27 25.10
C TRP A 50 -4.16 -10.57 23.95
N TRP A 51 -3.67 -11.81 23.84
CA TRP A 51 -2.81 -12.24 22.73
C TRP A 51 -3.53 -12.22 21.38
N ARG A 52 -4.82 -12.59 21.33
CA ARG A 52 -5.65 -12.49 20.11
C ARG A 52 -5.78 -11.03 19.67
N TYR A 53 -6.06 -10.11 20.60
CA TYR A 53 -6.18 -8.69 20.29
C TYR A 53 -4.87 -8.11 19.75
N THR A 54 -3.75 -8.31 20.46
CA THR A 54 -2.45 -7.76 20.05
C THR A 54 -1.95 -8.36 18.74
N SER A 55 -2.12 -9.66 18.55
CA SER A 55 -1.74 -10.35 17.31
C SER A 55 -2.60 -9.87 16.14
N TYR A 56 -3.90 -9.66 16.35
CA TYR A 56 -4.79 -9.13 15.30
C TYR A 56 -4.38 -7.73 14.86
N GLN A 57 -4.09 -6.81 15.81
CA GLN A 57 -3.63 -5.46 15.46
C GLN A 57 -2.31 -5.51 14.69
N TYR A 58 -1.37 -6.35 15.13
CA TYR A 58 -0.09 -6.53 14.44
C TYR A 58 -0.26 -7.06 13.01
N VAL A 59 -1.07 -8.11 12.82
CA VAL A 59 -1.38 -8.67 11.50
C VAL A 59 -2.07 -7.63 10.62
N ARG A 60 -3.05 -6.89 11.14
CA ARG A 60 -3.73 -5.82 10.41
C ARG A 60 -2.76 -4.74 9.94
N ASP A 61 -1.83 -4.32 10.80
CA ASP A 61 -0.81 -3.33 10.43
C ASP A 61 0.14 -3.85 9.36
N LEU A 62 0.53 -5.14 9.44
CA LEU A 62 1.33 -5.78 8.39
C LEU A 62 0.57 -5.84 7.08
N VAL A 63 -0.71 -6.24 7.09
CA VAL A 63 -1.58 -6.24 5.90
C VAL A 63 -1.64 -4.86 5.29
N ARG A 64 -1.88 -3.80 6.08
CA ARG A 64 -1.93 -2.42 5.59
C ARG A 64 -0.61 -2.01 4.94
N LYS A 65 0.54 -2.37 5.55
CA LYS A 65 1.86 -2.14 4.95
C LYS A 65 2.03 -2.85 3.61
N GLN A 66 1.61 -4.11 3.49
CA GLN A 66 1.71 -4.86 2.23
C GLN A 66 0.78 -4.31 1.14
N ILE A 67 -0.45 -3.91 1.50
CA ILE A 67 -1.38 -3.26 0.56
C ILE A 67 -0.77 -1.94 0.07
N ASN A 68 -0.25 -1.08 0.97
CA ASN A 68 0.40 0.17 0.60
C ASN A 68 1.66 -0.04 -0.25
N ALA A 69 2.40 -1.11 -0.03
CA ALA A 69 3.58 -1.42 -0.86
C ALA A 69 3.21 -1.82 -2.30
N ARG A 70 2.00 -2.37 -2.51
CA ARG A 70 1.52 -2.83 -3.83
C ARG A 70 0.68 -1.80 -4.57
N ALA A 71 -0.20 -1.09 -3.86
CA ALA A 71 -1.21 -0.19 -4.44
C ALA A 71 -1.13 1.26 -3.89
N GLY A 72 -0.10 1.54 -3.08
CA GLY A 72 0.16 2.89 -2.59
C GLY A 72 0.93 3.73 -3.61
N ASP A 73 1.20 4.97 -3.23
CA ASP A 73 1.77 5.99 -4.13
C ASP A 73 3.28 5.85 -4.35
N GLN A 74 3.83 4.65 -4.17
CA GLN A 74 5.24 4.39 -4.35
C GLN A 74 5.57 4.15 -5.83
N VAL A 75 6.47 4.97 -6.36
CA VAL A 75 6.94 4.94 -7.77
C VAL A 75 7.75 3.67 -8.08
N SER A 76 8.12 2.89 -7.06
CA SER A 76 9.24 1.94 -7.12
C SER A 76 8.92 0.53 -7.58
N ASN A 77 7.66 0.16 -7.88
CA ASN A 77 7.33 -1.22 -8.23
C ASN A 77 6.72 -1.38 -9.63
N PRO A 78 7.55 -1.32 -10.70
CA PRO A 78 7.08 -1.50 -12.06
C PRO A 78 6.99 -3.00 -12.37
N GLN A 79 6.00 -3.73 -11.86
CA GLN A 79 5.61 -5.04 -12.41
C GLN A 79 4.39 -5.62 -11.68
N GLN A 80 3.23 -5.68 -12.36
CA GLN A 80 2.30 -6.80 -12.25
C GLN A 80 1.42 -6.88 -13.52
N HIS A 81 0.97 -8.09 -13.81
CA HIS A 81 0.60 -8.61 -15.13
C HIS A 81 -0.72 -8.04 -15.70
N GLN A 82 -0.77 -7.98 -17.03
CA GLN A 82 -1.37 -6.87 -17.77
C GLN A 82 -2.71 -7.19 -18.49
N LEU A 83 -3.83 -6.53 -18.11
CA LEU A 83 -5.04 -6.31 -18.95
C LEU A 83 -4.79 -5.41 -20.18
N VAL A 84 -4.66 -5.92 -21.41
CA VAL A 84 -4.39 -5.09 -22.61
C VAL A 84 -5.52 -4.11 -22.92
N LEU A 85 -5.38 -2.88 -22.41
CA LEU A 85 -6.19 -1.73 -22.78
C LEU A 85 -5.44 -0.91 -23.83
N ASN A 86 -5.91 -0.95 -25.07
CA ASN A 86 -5.36 -0.14 -26.16
C ASN A 86 -5.52 1.36 -25.82
N GLY A 87 -4.43 2.12 -25.95
CA GLY A 87 -4.42 3.59 -25.74
C GLY A 87 -3.90 4.08 -24.39
N PHE A 88 -3.56 3.20 -23.45
CA PHE A 88 -3.07 3.60 -22.11
C PHE A 88 -1.61 3.16 -21.87
N ASP A 89 -0.79 4.08 -21.36
CA ASP A 89 0.57 3.75 -20.91
C ASP A 89 0.54 3.15 -19.51
N ARG A 90 0.79 1.85 -19.44
CA ARG A 90 0.71 1.06 -18.20
C ARG A 90 1.95 1.14 -17.33
N ARG A 91 2.90 1.99 -17.71
CA ARG A 91 3.92 2.48 -16.76
C ARG A 91 3.31 3.40 -15.71
N TYR A 92 2.15 4.00 -15.99
CA TYR A 92 1.53 5.00 -15.11
C TYR A 92 0.15 4.60 -14.59
N LEU A 93 -0.64 3.84 -15.34
CA LEU A 93 -1.93 3.33 -14.88
C LEU A 93 -1.74 2.05 -14.04
N GLN A 94 -2.10 2.12 -12.76
CA GLN A 94 -2.02 0.99 -11.83
C GLN A 94 -3.29 0.14 -11.90
N ASP A 95 -3.17 -1.16 -11.60
CA ASP A 95 -4.33 -2.08 -11.54
C ASP A 95 -5.22 -1.82 -10.32
N TYR A 96 -4.62 -1.33 -9.23
CA TYR A 96 -5.29 -0.99 -7.98
C TYR A 96 -4.83 0.39 -7.52
N TYR A 97 -5.75 1.14 -6.94
CA TYR A 97 -5.43 2.39 -6.25
C TYR A 97 -5.90 2.32 -4.81
N MET A 98 -5.04 2.74 -3.87
CA MET A 98 -5.44 2.98 -2.49
C MET A 98 -6.37 4.20 -2.42
N ILE A 99 -7.58 3.97 -1.92
CA ILE A 99 -8.63 4.99 -1.71
C ILE A 99 -8.61 5.41 -0.24
N GLU A 100 -7.97 6.54 0.05
CA GLU A 100 -7.64 6.96 1.42
C GLU A 100 -8.86 7.11 2.34
N HIS A 101 -9.96 7.65 1.83
CA HIS A 101 -11.18 7.85 2.64
C HIS A 101 -11.89 6.55 3.03
N ARG A 102 -11.53 5.42 2.41
CA ARG A 102 -12.06 4.08 2.71
C ARG A 102 -11.05 3.18 3.39
N ASP A 103 -9.75 3.50 3.33
CA ASP A 103 -8.64 2.62 3.74
C ASP A 103 -8.68 1.27 3.01
N GLU A 104 -8.94 1.31 1.70
CA GLU A 104 -9.10 0.12 0.83
C GLU A 104 -8.33 0.30 -0.49
N ALA A 105 -7.74 -0.77 -1.01
CA ALA A 105 -7.27 -0.78 -2.39
C ALA A 105 -8.38 -1.29 -3.31
N VAL A 106 -8.74 -0.48 -4.31
CA VAL A 106 -9.84 -0.74 -5.23
C VAL A 106 -9.28 -0.98 -6.64
N PRO A 107 -9.76 -2.01 -7.37
CA PRO A 107 -9.37 -2.20 -8.77
C PRO A 107 -9.70 -0.96 -9.61
N VAL A 108 -8.83 -0.57 -10.55
CA VAL A 108 -9.04 0.62 -11.41
C VAL A 108 -10.36 0.56 -12.17
N THR A 109 -10.85 -0.64 -12.51
CA THR A 109 -12.13 -0.85 -13.19
C THR A 109 -13.36 -0.68 -12.30
N GLU A 110 -13.19 -0.72 -10.97
CA GLU A 110 -14.25 -0.51 -9.99
C GLU A 110 -14.18 0.87 -9.31
N ALA A 111 -13.07 1.59 -9.48
CA ALA A 111 -12.92 2.95 -8.98
C ALA A 111 -13.86 3.88 -9.75
N SER A 112 -14.56 4.74 -9.02
CA SER A 112 -15.38 5.80 -9.63
C SER A 112 -14.51 6.88 -10.28
N ASP A 113 -15.06 7.57 -11.27
CA ASP A 113 -14.38 8.71 -11.90
C ASP A 113 -13.93 9.76 -10.87
N GLY A 114 -14.74 10.02 -9.84
CA GLY A 114 -14.41 10.96 -8.76
C GLY A 114 -13.21 10.51 -7.92
N GLU A 115 -13.06 9.21 -7.67
CA GLU A 115 -11.90 8.64 -6.99
C GLU A 115 -10.65 8.73 -7.86
N LEU A 116 -10.76 8.40 -9.15
CA LEU A 116 -9.65 8.52 -10.10
C LEU A 116 -9.22 9.98 -10.30
N HIS A 117 -10.17 10.92 -10.36
CA HIS A 117 -9.87 12.35 -10.40
C HIS A 117 -9.15 12.83 -9.14
N SER A 118 -9.62 12.41 -7.96
CA SER A 118 -8.96 12.73 -6.68
C SER A 118 -7.52 12.19 -6.66
N LYS A 119 -7.31 10.96 -7.12
CA LYS A 119 -5.99 10.33 -7.18
C LYS A 119 -5.06 11.03 -8.18
N ALA A 120 -5.57 11.39 -9.35
CA ALA A 120 -4.83 12.20 -10.32
C ALA A 120 -4.44 13.57 -9.76
N ALA A 121 -5.33 14.23 -9.02
CA ALA A 121 -5.04 15.50 -8.35
C ALA A 121 -3.95 15.34 -7.28
N GLN A 122 -4.00 14.27 -6.48
CA GLN A 122 -2.97 13.93 -5.50
C GLN A 122 -1.60 13.77 -6.15
N TYR A 123 -1.47 12.99 -7.22
CA TYR A 123 -0.18 12.82 -7.92
C TYR A 123 0.36 14.13 -8.49
N ARG A 124 -0.50 14.98 -9.06
CA ARG A 124 -0.09 16.30 -9.55
C ARG A 124 0.41 17.19 -8.41
N ALA A 125 -0.28 17.18 -7.26
CA ALA A 125 0.14 17.92 -6.08
C ALA A 125 1.49 17.42 -5.55
N MET A 126 1.68 16.10 -5.46
CA MET A 126 2.95 15.49 -5.08
C MET A 126 4.08 15.92 -6.02
N GLY A 127 3.86 15.86 -7.33
CA GLY A 127 4.84 16.30 -8.33
C GLY A 127 5.23 17.77 -8.14
N LYS A 128 4.26 18.67 -7.94
CA LYS A 128 4.52 20.08 -7.65
C LYS A 128 5.38 20.27 -6.39
N THR A 129 5.07 19.56 -5.31
CA THR A 129 5.84 19.62 -4.06
C THR A 129 7.26 19.08 -4.24
N CYS A 130 7.44 17.99 -5.00
CA CYS A 130 8.77 17.45 -5.29
C CYS A 130 9.64 18.42 -6.09
N PHE A 131 9.09 19.11 -7.09
CA PHE A 131 9.83 20.15 -7.82
C PHE A 131 10.26 21.30 -6.91
N ALA A 132 9.34 21.83 -6.09
CA ALA A 132 9.66 22.89 -5.14
C ALA A 132 10.74 22.47 -4.13
N HIS A 133 10.73 21.20 -3.69
CA HIS A 133 11.75 20.69 -2.78
C HIS A 133 13.13 20.57 -3.46
N ALA A 134 13.17 20.13 -4.72
CA ALA A 134 14.42 20.09 -5.49
C ALA A 134 15.04 21.48 -5.66
N ASP A 135 14.21 22.49 -5.96
CA ASP A 135 14.67 23.88 -6.09
C ASP A 135 15.29 24.39 -4.77
N GLU A 136 14.69 24.07 -3.62
CA GLU A 136 15.22 24.45 -2.31
C GLU A 136 16.56 23.75 -1.98
N ILE A 137 16.71 22.49 -2.37
CA ILE A 137 17.98 21.76 -2.23
C ILE A 137 19.07 22.45 -3.05
N GLU A 138 18.78 22.86 -4.28
CA GLU A 138 19.72 23.57 -5.14
C GLU A 138 20.10 24.94 -4.55
N HIS A 139 19.13 25.70 -4.02
CA HIS A 139 19.40 26.96 -3.32
C HIS A 139 20.31 26.75 -2.10
N PHE A 140 20.05 25.72 -1.29
CA PHE A 140 20.89 25.40 -0.14
C PHE A 140 22.32 25.03 -0.53
N ILE A 141 22.51 24.29 -1.64
CA ILE A 141 23.83 23.95 -2.16
C ILE A 141 24.62 25.21 -2.52
N VAL A 142 23.98 26.19 -3.18
CA VAL A 142 24.61 27.47 -3.54
C VAL A 142 25.00 28.26 -2.28
N TRP A 143 24.08 28.44 -1.34
CA TRP A 143 24.34 29.13 -0.08
C TRP A 143 25.51 28.51 0.69
N ARG A 144 25.53 27.18 0.83
CA ARG A 144 26.58 26.43 1.53
C ARG A 144 27.96 26.64 0.88
N ARG A 145 28.03 26.68 -0.45
CA ARG A 145 29.29 26.96 -1.16
C ARG A 145 29.79 28.36 -0.87
N GLN A 146 28.92 29.37 -0.89
CA GLN A 146 29.28 30.75 -0.58
C GLN A 146 29.76 30.91 0.86
N ALA A 147 29.05 30.32 1.83
CA ALA A 147 29.42 30.36 3.24
C ALA A 147 30.78 29.71 3.54
N ASN A 148 31.19 28.70 2.76
CA ASN A 148 32.50 28.04 2.90
C ASN A 148 33.64 28.76 2.17
N THR A 149 33.34 29.78 1.36
CA THR A 149 34.35 30.59 0.63
C THR A 149 34.57 31.96 1.27
N ALA A 150 33.77 32.33 2.26
CA ALA A 150 33.88 33.54 3.07
C ALA A 150 34.66 33.25 4.36
#